data_AF-A0A2V7EZQ5-F1
#
_entry.id   AF-A0A2V7EZQ5-F1
#
_cell.length_a   1.000
_cell.length_b   1.000
_cell.length_c   1.000
_cell.angle_alpha   90.00
_cell.angle_beta   90.00
_cell.angle_gamma   90.00
#
_symmetry.space_group_name_H-M   'P 1'
#
loop_
_entity.id
_entity.type
_entity.pdbx_description
1 polymer ?
#
loop_
_entity_poly.entity_id
_entity_poly.type
_entity_poly.pdbx_seq_one_letter_code
_entity_poly.pdbx_strand_id
1 'polypeptide(L)' 'MRTRSTLLLALVLLAGCGSSGGTWTKAGVTEQEQKRDTLDCLGQARTMLAGRDGPRPVVDQDRYRGCMANRGYTMGPGTQ' A
#
# COMPACT_ATOMS: atom_id res chain seq x y z
N MET A 1 27.16 -39.02 -16.55
CA MET A 1 27.55 -38.35 -15.29
C MET A 1 26.99 -36.93 -15.31
N ARG A 2 26.47 -36.46 -14.16
CA ARG A 2 26.12 -35.08 -13.75
C ARG A 2 24.85 -34.41 -14.35
N THR A 3 23.78 -34.70 -13.62
CA THR A 3 22.70 -33.79 -13.18
C THR A 3 23.12 -32.32 -12.95
N ARG A 4 22.22 -31.38 -13.28
CA ARG A 4 21.55 -30.47 -12.33
C ARG A 4 20.55 -29.52 -13.03
N SER A 5 19.27 -29.85 -12.89
CA SER A 5 18.16 -28.90 -12.95
C SER A 5 18.39 -27.75 -11.99
N THR A 6 18.26 -26.51 -12.46
CA THR A 6 17.86 -25.39 -11.60
C THR A 6 16.96 -24.47 -12.42
N LEU A 7 15.68 -24.87 -12.45
CA LEU A 7 14.53 -24.00 -12.60
C LEU A 7 14.64 -22.88 -11.57
N LEU A 8 14.06 -21.70 -11.85
CA LEU A 8 13.79 -20.55 -10.96
C LEU A 8 14.54 -19.28 -11.36
N LEU A 9 13.87 -18.40 -12.11
CA LEU A 9 13.56 -17.02 -11.71
C LEU A 9 12.84 -16.34 -12.89
N ALA A 10 11.63 -16.82 -13.19
CA ALA A 10 10.61 -16.03 -13.86
C ALA A 10 9.67 -15.49 -12.77
N LEU A 11 9.00 -14.37 -13.05
CA LEU A 11 8.14 -13.58 -12.14
C LEU A 11 8.98 -12.64 -11.24
N VAL A 12 8.83 -11.31 -11.27
CA VAL A 12 7.59 -10.53 -11.16
C VAL A 12 7.85 -9.12 -11.74
N LEU A 13 7.17 -8.74 -12.82
CA LEU A 13 7.01 -7.35 -13.23
C LEU A 13 5.57 -7.14 -13.67
N LEU A 14 4.66 -7.21 -12.71
CA LEU A 14 3.31 -6.64 -12.84
C LEU A 14 3.30 -5.38 -11.99
N ALA A 15 3.85 -4.30 -12.53
CA ALA A 15 3.69 -2.98 -11.94
C ALA A 15 2.20 -2.63 -11.98
N GLY A 16 1.52 -2.89 -10.86
CA GLY A 16 0.12 -2.58 -10.67
C GLY A 16 -0.10 -1.09 -10.85
N CYS A 17 -1.00 -0.73 -11.77
CA CYS A 17 -1.62 0.57 -11.84
C CYS A 17 -2.44 0.75 -10.54
N GLY A 18 -1.85 1.43 -9.56
CA GLY A 18 -2.41 1.64 -8.23
C GLY A 18 -2.65 3.12 -7.99
N SER A 19 -3.92 3.50 -8.08
CA SER A 19 -4.60 4.71 -7.63
C SER A 19 -3.77 5.71 -6.79
N SER A 20 -3.79 6.97 -7.24
CA SER A 20 -3.22 8.20 -6.68
C SER A 20 -2.99 8.21 -5.15
N GLY A 21 -1.76 7.92 -4.76
CA GLY A 21 -1.20 8.04 -3.41
C GLY A 21 0.16 7.35 -3.44
N GLY A 22 1.24 8.06 -3.13
CA GLY A 22 2.63 7.64 -3.40
C GLY A 22 2.93 6.15 -3.11
N THR A 23 3.78 5.55 -3.94
CA THR A 23 4.10 4.12 -3.88
C THR A 23 4.69 3.75 -2.52
N TRP A 24 3.90 3.09 -1.65
CA TRP A 24 4.40 2.55 -0.40
C TRP A 24 5.23 1.29 -0.65
N THR A 25 6.36 1.15 0.06
CA THR A 25 7.27 0.02 -0.07
C THR A 25 7.66 -0.53 1.30
N LYS A 26 7.80 -1.86 1.41
CA LYS A 26 8.26 -2.58 2.60
C LYS A 26 8.99 -3.85 2.16
N ALA A 27 10.15 -4.13 2.73
CA ALA A 27 10.93 -5.31 2.35
C ALA A 27 10.21 -6.60 2.78
N GLY A 28 10.19 -7.61 1.90
CA GLY A 28 9.67 -8.94 2.19
C GLY A 28 8.14 -9.05 2.30
N VAL A 29 7.39 -8.01 1.93
CA VAL A 29 5.92 -8.05 1.93
C VAL A 29 5.38 -8.54 0.58
N THR A 30 4.33 -9.35 0.62
CA THR A 30 3.59 -9.73 -0.59
C THR A 30 2.61 -8.63 -1.00
N GLU A 31 2.22 -8.59 -2.28
CA GLU A 31 1.19 -7.65 -2.76
C GLU A 31 -0.15 -7.82 -2.03
N GLN A 32 -0.50 -9.05 -1.67
CA GLN A 32 -1.74 -9.34 -0.95
C GLN A 32 -1.71 -8.78 0.47
N GLU A 33 -0.58 -8.92 1.17
CA GLU A 33 -0.37 -8.31 2.48
C GLU A 33 -0.38 -6.78 2.39
N GLN A 34 0.28 -6.21 1.38
CA GLN A 34 0.24 -4.77 1.15
C GLN A 34 -1.17 -4.24 0.90
N LYS A 35 -1.97 -4.94 0.09
CA LYS A 35 -3.38 -4.57 -0.12
C LYS A 35 -4.18 -4.66 1.17
N ARG A 36 -3.99 -5.71 1.97
CA ARG A 36 -4.66 -5.87 3.26
C ARG A 36 -4.31 -4.73 4.21
N ASP A 37 -3.02 -4.44 4.36
CA ASP A 37 -2.51 -3.36 5.20
C ASP A 37 -3.06 -1.99 4.75
N THR A 38 -3.08 -1.75 3.45
CA THR A 38 -3.61 -0.53 2.86
C THR A 38 -5.10 -0.36 3.17
N LEU A 39 -5.89 -1.41 2.98
CA LEU A 39 -7.33 -1.38 3.26
C LEU A 39 -7.63 -1.19 4.75
N ASP A 40 -6.85 -1.83 5.62
CA ASP A 40 -6.97 -1.66 7.06
C ASP A 40 -6.64 -0.21 7.46
N CYS A 41 -5.52 0.34 6.97
CA CYS A 41 -5.14 1.72 7.24
C CYS A 41 -6.13 2.74 6.68
N LEU A 42 -6.71 2.50 5.50
CA LEU A 42 -7.79 3.32 4.95
C LEU A 42 -9.05 3.24 5.81
N GLY A 43 -9.39 2.06 6.32
CA GLY A 43 -10.50 1.86 7.25
C GLY A 43 -10.32 2.66 8.54
N GLN A 44 -9.12 2.61 9.13
CA GLN A 44 -8.77 3.38 10.33
C GLN A 44 -8.73 4.90 10.08
N ALA A 45 -8.33 5.31 8.88
CA ALA A 45 -8.22 6.71 8.49
C ALA A 45 -9.55 7.35 8.06
N ARG A 46 -10.61 6.56 7.86
CA ARG A 46 -11.95 7.11 7.53
C ARG A 46 -12.50 7.90 8.70
N THR A 47 -12.94 9.11 8.42
CA THR A 47 -13.64 9.99 9.35
C THR A 47 -14.83 10.65 8.67
N MET A 48 -15.76 11.16 9.45
CA MET A 48 -16.91 11.92 8.94
C MET A 48 -16.61 13.40 9.09
N LEU A 49 -16.55 14.11 7.98
CA LEU A 49 -16.41 15.56 7.98
C LEU A 49 -17.79 16.20 7.89
N ALA A 50 -18.13 17.02 8.89
CA ALA A 50 -19.33 17.84 8.85
C ALA A 50 -19.20 18.87 7.72
N GLY A 51 -20.28 19.06 6.97
CA GLY A 51 -20.36 20.03 5.89
C GLY A 51 -21.76 20.62 5.78
N ARG A 52 -21.87 21.68 4.98
CA ARG A 52 -23.15 22.37 4.73
C ARG A 52 -24.23 21.43 4.19
N ASP A 53 -23.84 20.45 3.37
CA ASP A 53 -24.73 19.46 2.76
C ASP A 53 -24.87 18.17 3.60
N GLY A 54 -24.38 18.18 4.84
CA GLY A 54 -24.39 17.04 5.75
C GLY A 54 -23.02 16.37 5.93
N PRO A 55 -22.94 15.37 6.83
CA PRO A 55 -21.70 14.62 7.07
C PRO A 55 -21.31 13.80 5.85
N ARG A 56 -20.04 13.91 5.42
CA ARG A 56 -19.49 13.08 4.34
C ARG A 56 -18.26 12.29 4.79
N PRO A 57 -18.08 11.05 4.31
CA PRO A 57 -16.87 10.30 4.62
C PRO A 57 -15.67 10.94 3.92
N VAL A 58 -14.59 11.13 4.66
CA VAL A 58 -13.30 11.56 4.14
C VAL A 58 -12.20 10.66 4.71
N VAL A 59 -11.06 10.61 4.05
CA VAL A 59 -9.87 9.92 4.55
C VAL A 59 -8.93 10.96 5.14
N ASP A 60 -8.63 10.81 6.42
CA ASP A 60 -7.57 11.56 7.09
C ASP A 60 -6.21 11.06 6.57
N GLN A 61 -5.55 11.89 5.76
CA GLN A 61 -4.31 11.52 5.10
C GLN A 61 -3.14 11.32 6.09
N ASP A 62 -3.11 12.08 7.18
CA ASP A 62 -2.04 11.97 8.18
C ASP A 62 -2.20 10.68 8.97
N ARG A 63 -3.45 10.33 9.32
CA ARG A 63 -3.76 9.05 9.97
C ARG A 63 -3.43 7.86 9.07
N TYR A 64 -3.73 7.96 7.77
CA TYR A 64 -3.37 6.94 6.79
C TYR A 64 -1.85 6.77 6.67
N ARG A 65 -1.11 7.88 6.50
CA ARG A 65 0.37 7.87 6.41
C ARG A 65 1.01 7.32 7.68
N GLY A 66 0.52 7.74 8.85
CA GLY A 66 0.99 7.24 10.14
C GLY A 66 0.76 5.74 10.32
N CYS A 67 -0.40 5.23 9.91
CA CYS A 67 -0.69 3.80 9.95
C CYS A 67 0.26 3.00 9.05
N MET A 68 0.46 3.44 7.80
CA MET A 68 1.38 2.78 6.87
C MET A 68 2.82 2.81 7.40
N ALA A 69 3.28 3.95 7.91
CA ALA A 69 4.61 4.09 8.52
C ALA A 69 4.79 3.19 9.74
N ASN A 70 3.80 3.10 10.63
CA ASN A 70 3.84 2.23 11.81
C ASN A 70 3.88 0.74 11.44
N ARG A 71 3.31 0.36 10.30
CA ARG A 71 3.44 -1.00 9.74
C ARG A 71 4.79 -1.26 9.07
N GLY A 72 5.68 -0.27 9.04
CA GLY A 72 7.02 -0.37 8.46
C GLY A 72 7.06 -0.09 6.95
N TYR A 73 6.03 0.53 6.38
CA TYR A 73 6.09 1.01 5.00
C TYR A 73 6.77 2.36 4.92
N THR A 74 7.63 2.51 3.93
CA THR A 74 8.21 3.79 3.52
C THR A 74 7.49 4.30 2.29
N MET A 75 7.24 5.60 2.24
CA MET A 75 6.80 6.22 0.99
C MET A 75 8.00 6.21 0.06
N GLY A 76 7.88 5.55 -1.10
CA GLY A 76 8.87 5.63 -2.15
C GLY A 76 9.06 7.09 -2.58
N PRO A 77 10.17 7.42 -3.29
CA PRO A 77 10.33 8.74 -3.89
C PRO A 77 9.15 8.95 -4.84
N GLY A 78 8.13 9.67 -4.38
CA GLY A 78 7.07 10.12 -5.26
C GLY A 78 7.73 10.98 -6.31
N THR A 79 7.51 10.68 -7.59
CA THR A 79 7.73 11.66 -8.63
C THR A 79 6.78 12.81 -8.33
N GLN A 80 7.32 13.85 -7.70
CA GLN A 80 6.65 15.13 -7.53
C GLN A 80 6.45 15.78 -8.90
#